data_AF-A0A652KEG2-F1
#
_entry.id   AF-A0A652KEG2-F1
#
_cell.length_a   1.000
_cell.length_b   1.000
_cell.length_c   1.000
_cell.angle_alpha   90.00
_cell.angle_beta   90.00
_cell.angle_gamma   90.00
#
_symmetry.space_group_name_H-M   'P 1'
#
loop_
_entity.id
_entity.type
_entity.pdbx_description
1 polymer ?
#
loop_
_entity_poly.entity_id
_entity_poly.type
_entity_poly.pdbx_seq_one_letter_code
_entity_poly.pdbx_strand_id
1 'polypeptide(L)' 'MESELPTAGYPDDPRLPLLTAAEAREAVGYLLLLESLDLSPRGEAAGQLAADLARRLPEG' A
#
# COMPACT_ATOMS: atom_id res chain seq x y z
N MET A 1 -20.22 32.37 6.50
CA MET A 1 -18.86 32.32 5.94
C MET A 1 -18.79 31.07 5.11
N GLU A 2 -18.86 31.21 3.79
CA GLU A 2 -18.66 30.08 2.88
C GLU A 2 -17.17 29.76 2.87
N SER A 3 -16.83 28.51 3.18
CA SER A 3 -15.46 28.02 3.12
C SER A 3 -15.09 27.86 1.66
N GLU A 4 -14.27 28.77 1.14
CA GLU A 4 -13.67 28.61 -0.19
C GLU A 4 -12.85 27.31 -0.19
N LEU A 5 -13.31 26.31 -0.95
CA LEU A 5 -12.61 25.04 -1.06
C LEU A 5 -11.27 25.31 -1.73
N PRO A 6 -10.14 24.80 -1.20
CA PRO A 6 -8.85 24.96 -1.83
C PRO A 6 -8.92 24.37 -3.24
N THR A 7 -8.94 25.23 -4.25
CA THR A 7 -8.85 24.84 -5.67
C THR A 7 -7.38 24.59 -6.02
N ALA A 8 -6.67 23.85 -5.16
CA ALA A 8 -5.35 23.36 -5.47
C ALA A 8 -5.56 22.18 -6.42
N GLY A 9 -5.55 22.47 -7.73
CA GLY A 9 -5.51 21.43 -8.75
C GLY A 9 -4.33 20.50 -8.49
N TYR A 10 -4.54 19.20 -8.63
CA TYR A 10 -3.42 18.27 -8.60
C TYR A 10 -2.51 18.57 -9.80
N PRO A 11 -1.17 18.63 -9.60
CA PRO A 11 -0.26 18.82 -10.72
C PRO A 11 -0.47 17.70 -11.76
N ASP A 12 -0.43 18.08 -13.03
CA ASP A 12 -0.55 17.18 -14.19
C ASP A 12 0.74 16.36 -14.43
N ASP A 13 1.81 16.67 -13.68
CA ASP A 13 3.06 15.93 -13.75
C ASP A 13 2.84 14.44 -13.42
N PRO A 14 3.63 13.53 -14.04
CA PRO A 14 3.58 12.12 -13.71
C PRO A 14 3.78 11.94 -12.21
N ARG A 15 2.74 11.45 -11.53
CA ARG A 15 2.83 11.14 -10.10
C ARG A 15 3.84 10.02 -9.95
N LEU A 16 4.92 10.30 -9.21
CA LEU A 16 5.77 9.23 -8.73
C LEU A 16 4.90 8.26 -7.92
N PRO A 17 5.09 6.94 -8.08
CA PRO A 17 4.38 6.00 -7.25
C PRO A 17 4.68 6.30 -5.78
N LEU A 18 3.63 6.28 -4.95
CA LEU A 18 3.71 6.55 -3.50
C LEU A 18 4.73 5.66 -2.79
N LEU A 19 4.99 4.48 -3.35
CA LEU A 19 6.00 3.54 -2.91
C LEU A 19 6.85 3.13 -4.10
N THR A 20 8.16 3.09 -3.91
CA THR A 20 9.08 2.39 -4.79
C THR A 20 8.80 0.89 -4.80
N ALA A 21 9.29 0.18 -5.81
CA ALA A 21 9.16 -1.28 -5.85
C ALA A 21 9.84 -1.96 -4.64
N ALA A 22 10.93 -1.39 -4.11
CA ALA A 22 11.60 -1.88 -2.91
C ALA A 22 10.72 -1.70 -1.66
N GLU A 23 10.19 -0.51 -1.44
CA GLU A 23 9.29 -0.23 -0.31
C GLU A 23 8.01 -1.08 -0.37
N ALA A 24 7.49 -1.33 -1.58
CA ALA A 24 6.33 -2.20 -1.74
C ALA A 24 6.62 -3.66 -1.39
N ARG A 25 7.85 -4.15 -1.62
CA ARG A 25 8.28 -5.50 -1.18
C ARG A 25 8.46 -5.56 0.33
N GLU A 26 9.00 -4.51 0.95
CA GLU A 26 9.08 -4.43 2.41
C GLU A 26 7.69 -4.45 3.05
N ALA A 27 6.73 -3.71 2.48
CA ALA A 27 5.34 -3.73 2.93
C ALA A 27 4.71 -5.14 2.89
N VAL A 28 4.97 -5.91 1.82
CA VAL A 28 4.58 -7.33 1.74
C VAL A 28 5.19 -8.12 2.90
N GLY A 29 6.48 -7.93 3.19
CA GLY A 29 7.15 -8.56 4.31
C GLY A 29 6.51 -8.25 5.66
N TYR A 30 6.13 -6.99 5.91
CA TYR A 30 5.44 -6.59 7.14
C TYR A 30 4.03 -7.19 7.26
N LEU A 31 3.29 -7.34 6.16
CA LEU A 31 1.98 -7.97 6.17
C LEU A 31 2.07 -9.47 6.48
N LEU A 32 3.06 -10.16 5.94
CA LEU A 32 3.34 -11.56 6.27
C LEU A 32 3.78 -11.73 7.74
N LEU A 33 4.59 -10.79 8.25
CA LEU A 33 4.93 -10.77 9.67
C LEU A 33 3.66 -10.59 10.53
N LEU A 34 2.77 -9.67 10.15
CA LEU A 34 1.51 -9.47 10.85
C LEU A 34 0.63 -10.73 10.84
N GLU A 35 0.51 -11.43 9.70
CA GLU A 35 -0.19 -12.72 9.61
C GLU A 35 0.35 -13.72 10.63
N SER A 36 1.68 -13.81 10.79
CA SER A 36 2.30 -14.74 11.76
C SER A 36 2.08 -14.36 13.23
N LEU A 37 1.90 -13.07 13.52
CA LEU A 37 1.78 -12.54 14.88
C LEU A 37 0.31 -12.44 15.33
N ASP A 38 -0.62 -12.24 14.40
CA ASP A 38 -2.05 -12.05 14.65
C ASP A 38 -2.84 -13.27 14.15
N LEU A 39 -3.14 -14.21 15.04
CA LEU A 39 -3.92 -15.42 14.71
C LEU A 39 -5.44 -15.16 14.57
N SER A 40 -5.87 -13.90 14.63
CA SER A 40 -7.27 -13.53 14.36
C SER A 40 -7.52 -13.45 12.85
N PRO A 41 -8.79 -13.31 12.40
CA PRO A 41 -9.12 -13.10 10.99
C PRO A 41 -8.42 -11.89 10.36
N ARG A 42 -7.95 -10.93 11.17
CA ARG A 42 -7.19 -9.78 10.68
C ARG A 42 -5.82 -10.18 10.15
N GLY A 43 -5.12 -11.12 10.79
CA GLY A 43 -3.83 -11.60 10.28
C GLY A 43 -3.99 -12.39 8.99
N GLU A 44 -5.02 -13.22 8.88
CA GLU A 44 -5.35 -13.91 7.62
C GLU A 44 -5.61 -12.90 6.48
N ALA A 45 -6.37 -11.82 6.76
CA ALA A 45 -6.59 -10.76 5.79
C ALA A 45 -5.30 -10.03 5.40
N ALA A 46 -4.33 -9.88 6.32
CA ALA A 46 -3.02 -9.33 6.02
C ALA A 46 -2.23 -10.22 5.06
N GLY A 47 -2.23 -11.54 5.28
CA GLY A 47 -1.61 -12.53 4.39
C GLY A 47 -2.22 -12.50 2.98
N GLN A 48 -3.55 -12.46 2.89
CA GLN A 48 -4.26 -12.34 1.61
C GLN A 48 -3.88 -11.05 0.87
N LEU A 49 -3.84 -9.91 1.58
CA LEU A 49 -3.40 -8.64 0.99
C LEU A 49 -1.93 -8.71 0.53
N ALA A 50 -1.06 -9.34 1.31
CA ALA A 50 0.35 -9.53 0.96
C ALA A 50 0.50 -10.32 -0.35
N ALA A 51 -0.23 -11.43 -0.50
CA ALA A 51 -0.24 -12.26 -1.70
C ALA A 51 -0.77 -11.49 -2.93
N ASP A 52 -1.83 -10.69 -2.75
CA ASP A 52 -2.39 -9.85 -3.80
C ASP A 52 -1.42 -8.77 -4.28
N LEU A 53 -0.70 -8.14 -3.35
CA LEU A 53 0.32 -7.15 -3.65
C LEU A 53 1.51 -7.80 -4.36
N ALA A 54 2.03 -8.91 -3.82
CA ALA A 54 3.18 -9.61 -4.39
C ALA A 54 2.97 -10.00 -5.86
N ARG A 55 1.76 -10.43 -6.25
CA ARG A 55 1.42 -10.75 -7.65
C ARG A 55 1.42 -9.57 -8.60
N ARG A 56 1.29 -8.34 -8.08
CA ARG A 56 1.25 -7.10 -8.87
C ARG A 56 2.59 -6.40 -8.95
N LEU A 57 3.56 -6.79 -8.10
CA LEU A 57 4.88 -6.20 -8.11
C LEU A 57 5.68 -6.71 -9.30
N PRO A 58 6.45 -5.83 -9.98
CA PRO A 58 7.35 -6.26 -11.03
C PRO A 58 8.42 -7.20 -10.46
N GLU A 59 8.84 -8.17 -11.28
CA GLU A 59 10.03 -8.98 -10.99
C GLU A 59 11.24 -8.07 -10.76
N GLY A 60 12.10 -8.46 -9.83
CA GLY A 60 13.22 -7.66 -9.33
C GLY A 60 14.52 -7.91 -10.04
#